data_AF-A0A920QRV9-F1
#
_entry.id   AF-A0A920QRV9-F1
#
_cell.length_a   1.000
_cell.length_b   1.000
_cell.length_c   1.000
_cell.angle_alpha   90.00
_cell.angle_beta   90.00
_cell.angle_gamma   90.00
#
_symmetry.space_group_name_H-M   'P 1'
#
loop_
_entity.id
_entity.type
_entity.pdbx_description
1 polymer ?
#
loop_
_entity_poly.entity_id
_entity_poly.type
_entity_poly.pdbx_seq_one_letter_code
_entity_poly.pdbx_strand_id
1 'polypeptide(L)' 'MPRFPIASGGPVPQDQVAPFDSIVSSRGGEVPEFGPVAVQLHVPEIAQRGEVLRLTPEPMVQNFRSCAELA' A
#
# COMPACT_ATOMS: atom_id res chain seq x y z
N MET A 1 8.96 -2.57 20.06
CA MET A 1 8.28 -3.53 19.17
C MET A 1 7.39 -2.78 18.20
N PRO A 2 7.36 -3.16 16.90
CA PRO A 2 6.39 -2.65 15.93
C PRO A 2 4.96 -2.87 16.45
N ARG A 3 4.06 -1.90 16.22
CA ARG A 3 2.64 -2.03 16.60
C ARG A 3 1.90 -3.08 15.76
N PHE A 4 2.38 -3.33 14.55
CA PHE A 4 1.89 -4.38 13.65
C PHE A 4 3.06 -5.31 13.30
N PRO A 5 2.85 -6.64 13.29
CA PRO A 5 3.84 -7.57 12.79
C PRO A 5 4.10 -7.34 11.29
N ILE A 6 5.19 -7.89 10.77
CA ILE A 6 5.43 -7.89 9.32
C ILE A 6 4.31 -8.71 8.67
N ALA A 7 3.66 -8.14 7.66
CA ALA A 7 2.65 -8.85 6.89
C ALA A 7 3.30 -10.08 6.24
N SER A 8 2.68 -11.25 6.36
CA SER A 8 3.18 -12.48 5.75
C SER A 8 2.05 -13.14 4.98
N GLY A 9 2.37 -13.80 3.86
CA GLY A 9 1.37 -14.49 3.03
C GLY A 9 0.73 -15.70 3.70
N GLY A 10 1.30 -16.22 4.79
CA GLY A 10 0.79 -17.37 5.54
C GLY A 10 -0.59 -17.16 6.18
N PRO A 11 -0.82 -16.08 6.95
CA PRO A 11 -2.11 -15.75 7.55
C PRO A 11 -3.10 -15.02 6.62
N VAL A 12 -2.80 -14.84 5.32
CA VAL A 12 -3.72 -14.15 4.40
C VAL A 12 -4.89 -15.08 4.05
N PRO A 13 -6.16 -14.63 4.21
CA PRO A 13 -7.33 -15.38 3.72
C PRO A 13 -7.16 -15.78 2.26
N GLN A 14 -7.56 -17.00 1.88
CA GLN A 14 -7.29 -17.55 0.54
C GLN A 14 -7.81 -16.68 -0.61
N ASP A 15 -8.95 -16.00 -0.40
CA ASP A 15 -9.55 -15.05 -1.34
C ASP A 15 -8.74 -13.75 -1.51
N GLN A 16 -7.81 -13.46 -0.59
CA GLN A 16 -7.00 -12.25 -0.57
C GLN A 16 -5.52 -12.47 -0.92
N VAL A 17 -5.11 -13.71 -1.21
CA VAL A 17 -3.73 -14.05 -1.63
C VAL A 17 -3.37 -13.38 -2.96
N ALA A 18 -4.25 -13.45 -3.96
CA ALA A 18 -3.99 -12.85 -5.27
C ALA A 18 -3.86 -11.31 -5.22
N PRO A 19 -4.73 -10.56 -4.51
CA PRO A 19 -4.50 -9.13 -4.24
C PRO A 19 -3.19 -8.84 -3.52
N PHE A 20 -2.83 -9.64 -2.50
CA PHE A 20 -1.57 -9.48 -1.77
C PHE A 20 -0.36 -9.63 -2.69
N ASP A 21 -0.30 -10.72 -3.46
CA ASP A 21 0.79 -11.01 -4.40
C ASP A 21 0.91 -9.92 -5.47
N SER A 22 -0.22 -9.40 -5.96
CA SER A 22 -0.25 -8.31 -6.94
C SER A 22 0.42 -7.03 -6.41
N ILE A 23 0.16 -6.68 -5.14
CA ILE A 23 0.71 -5.49 -4.50
C ILE A 23 2.20 -5.66 -4.18
N VAL A 24 2.60 -6.84 -3.69
CA VAL A 24 4.01 -7.14 -3.43
C VAL A 24 4.81 -7.12 -4.74
N SER A 25 4.27 -7.74 -5.80
CA SER A 25 4.90 -7.75 -7.13
C SER A 25 5.03 -6.36 -7.73
N SER A 26 4.01 -5.50 -7.62
CA SER A 26 4.07 -4.12 -8.15
C SER A 26 5.10 -3.23 -7.43
N ARG A 27 5.57 -3.68 -6.26
CA ARG A 27 6.52 -2.97 -5.39
C ARG A 27 7.92 -3.60 -5.38
N GLY A 28 8.23 -4.45 -6.35
CA GLY A 28 9.56 -5.06 -6.48
C GLY A 28 9.71 -6.41 -5.79
N GLY A 29 8.60 -7.02 -5.32
CA GLY A 29 8.61 -8.37 -4.77
C GLY A 29 8.91 -8.45 -3.27
N GLU A 30 9.17 -7.33 -2.60
CA GLU A 30 9.48 -7.27 -1.18
C GLU A 30 8.30 -6.76 -0.36
N VAL A 31 8.05 -7.42 0.78
CA VAL A 31 7.07 -6.95 1.75
C VAL A 31 7.70 -5.85 2.60
N PRO A 32 7.16 -4.61 2.59
CA PRO A 32 7.71 -3.52 3.39
C PRO A 32 7.59 -3.82 4.89
N GLU A 33 8.67 -3.59 5.64
CA GLU A 33 8.67 -3.74 7.09
C GLU A 33 7.99 -2.54 7.80
N PHE A 34 8.05 -1.35 7.18
CA PHE A 34 7.56 -0.10 7.77
C PHE A 34 6.72 0.72 6.81
N GLY A 35 5.91 1.63 7.39
CA GLY A 35 5.15 2.64 6.66
C GLY A 35 3.69 2.24 6.36
N PRO A 36 2.92 3.13 5.69
CA PRO A 36 1.49 2.94 5.48
C PRO A 36 1.15 1.64 4.73
N VAL A 37 2.00 1.25 3.79
CA VAL A 37 1.82 0.05 2.96
C VAL A 37 1.97 -1.22 3.80
N ALA A 38 2.94 -1.27 4.73
CA ALA A 38 3.13 -2.39 5.64
C ALA A 38 1.87 -2.65 6.48
N VAL A 39 1.18 -1.58 6.91
CA VAL A 39 -0.09 -1.68 7.63
C VAL A 39 -1.22 -2.13 6.70
N GLN A 40 -1.32 -1.54 5.51
CA GLN A 40 -2.39 -1.85 4.54
C GLN A 40 -2.32 -3.30 4.02
N LEU A 41 -1.13 -3.91 3.92
CA LEU A 41 -0.98 -5.30 3.49
C LEU A 41 -1.63 -6.33 4.43
N HIS A 42 -2.02 -5.94 5.65
CA HIS A 42 -2.85 -6.77 6.53
C HIS A 42 -4.31 -6.84 6.06
N VAL A 43 -4.74 -5.95 5.17
CA VAL A 43 -6.06 -5.93 4.52
C VAL A 43 -5.86 -5.70 3.01
N PRO A 44 -5.45 -6.73 2.25
CA PRO A 44 -5.07 -6.62 0.84
C PRO A 44 -6.08 -5.90 -0.06
N GLU A 45 -7.39 -6.09 0.16
CA GLU A 45 -8.44 -5.38 -0.58
C GLU A 45 -8.32 -3.85 -0.48
N ILE A 46 -8.07 -3.33 0.73
CA ILE A 46 -7.91 -1.89 0.97
C ILE A 46 -6.61 -1.38 0.35
N ALA A 47 -5.52 -2.15 0.47
CA ALA A 47 -4.24 -1.82 -0.14
C ALA A 47 -4.35 -1.74 -1.67
N GLN A 48 -5.08 -2.66 -2.30
CA GLN A 48 -5.30 -2.67 -3.75
C GLN A 48 -6.09 -1.43 -4.21
N ARG A 49 -7.09 -1.00 -3.43
CA ARG A 49 -7.81 0.26 -3.70
C ARG A 49 -6.92 1.49 -3.54
N GLY A 50 -6.03 1.51 -2.55
CA GLY A 50 -5.06 2.58 -2.34
C GLY A 50 -4.04 2.71 -3.48
N GLU A 51 -3.72 1.61 -4.16
CA GLU A 51 -2.78 1.59 -5.29
C GLU A 51 -3.25 2.43 -6.48
N VAL A 52 -4.57 2.50 -6.71
CA VAL A 52 -5.18 3.38 -7.73
C VAL A 52 -4.85 4.85 -7.47
N LEU A 53 -4.75 5.24 -6.19
CA LEU A 53 -4.41 6.61 -5.79
C LEU A 53 -2.91 6.89 -5.87
N ARG A 54 -2.06 5.85 -5.80
CA ARG A 54 -0.60 5.98 -5.96
C ARG A 54 -0.23 6.39 -7.39
N LEU A 55 -0.99 5.93 -8.38
CA LEU A 55 -0.79 6.27 -9.79
C LEU A 55 -1.40 7.63 -10.16
N THR A 56 -1.64 8.50 -9.18
CA THR A 56 -2.12 9.86 -9.46
C THR A 56 -1.14 10.52 -10.45
N PRO A 57 -1.63 10.99 -11.61
CA PRO A 57 -0.75 11.59 -12.59
C PRO A 57 -0.06 12.81 -11.96
N GLU A 58 1.23 12.99 -12.25
CA GLU A 58 2.07 14.12 -11.80
C GLU A 58 1.35 15.48 -11.65
N PRO A 59 0.50 15.94 -12.60
CA PRO A 59 -0.25 17.20 -12.43
C PRO A 59 -1.16 17.23 -11.20
N MET A 60 -1.73 16.10 -10.78
CA MET A 60 -2.57 16.01 -9.59
C MET A 60 -1.73 16.00 -8.30
N VAL A 61 -0.56 15.36 -8.32
CA VAL A 61 0.40 15.36 -7.20
C VAL A 61 0.93 16.78 -6.93
N GLN A 62 1.24 17.53 -7.98
CA GLN A 62 1.66 18.93 -7.87
C GLN A 62 0.56 19.83 -7.28
N ASN A 63 -0.70 19.65 -7.69
CA ASN A 63 -1.82 20.39 -7.12
C ASN A 63 -2.00 20.11 -5.63
N PHE A 64 -1.89 18.84 -5.20
CA PHE A 64 -1.95 18.52 -3.77
C PHE A 64 -0.79 19.12 -2.96
N ARG A 65 0.43 19.11 -3.50
CA ARG A 65 1.59 19.75 -2.85
C ARG A 65 1.41 21.27 -2.75
N SER A 66 0.94 21.92 -3.81
CA SER A 66 0.66 23.36 -3.85
C SER A 66 -0.41 23.76 -2.82
N CYS A 67 -1.49 22.99 -2.69
CA CYS A 67 -2.51 23.22 -1.66
C CYS A 67 -1.99 23.05 -0.22
N ALA A 68 -0.99 22.18 0.00
CA ALA A 68 -0.39 21.97 1.32
C ALA A 68 0.62 23.06 1.71
N GLU A 69 1.22 23.76 0.75
CA GLU A 69 2.12 24.91 0.99
C GLU A 69 1.36 26.22 1.26
N LEU A 70 0.05 26.24 1.02
CA LEU A 70 -0.84 27.39 1.24
C LEU A 70 -1.63 27.33 2.57
N ALA A 71 -1.39 26.31 3.40
CA ALA A 71 -2.02 26.11 4.71
C ALA A 71 -1.01 26.25 5.85
#